data_AF-A0A7H4LUM5-F1
#
_entry.id   AF-A0A7H4LUM5-F1
#
_cell.length_a   1.000
_cell.length_b   1.000
_cell.length_c   1.000
_cell.angle_alpha   90.00
_cell.angle_beta   90.00
_cell.angle_gamma   90.00
#
_symmetry.space_group_name_H-M   'P 1'
#
loop_
_entity.id
_entity.type
_entity.pdbx_description
1 polymer ?
#
loop_
_entity_poly.entity_id
_entity_poly.type
_entity_poly.pdbx_seq_one_letter_code
_entity_poly.pdbx_strand_id
1 'polypeptide(L)'
;MPKHPLYIDFLSDEARAVIGEVHPQTAPARAVLEKEGFRYLNYVDIFDGGPTLECEIDRVRAIRKSRLVTVVEGQPAPGEWPACLVANEQYQQFRAMLVHADPESDRLVLSARELDALKCHPGDQIRLVRLCPEEKKS
;
A
#
# COMPACT_ATOMS: atom_id res chain seq x y z
N MET A 1 11.03 8.28 28.57
CA MET A 1 10.47 9.54 28.01
C MET A 1 10.64 10.67 29.02
N PRO A 2 10.94 11.91 28.57
CA PRO A 2 11.00 13.07 29.44
C PRO A 2 9.64 13.33 30.08
N LYS A 3 9.64 13.73 31.36
CA LYS A 3 8.41 14.00 32.13
C LYS A 3 7.81 15.38 31.83
N HIS A 4 8.55 16.23 31.12
CA HIS A 4 8.22 17.62 30.84
C HIS A 4 8.48 17.94 29.36
N PRO A 5 7.83 18.98 28.80
CA PRO A 5 8.10 19.43 27.43
C PRO A 5 9.57 19.77 27.21
N LEU A 6 10.07 19.50 26.01
CA LEU A 6 11.39 19.89 25.55
C LEU A 6 11.24 21.02 24.54
N TYR A 7 11.87 22.17 24.80
CA TYR A 7 11.85 23.32 23.92
C TYR A 7 12.85 23.11 22.78
N ILE A 8 12.36 23.11 21.54
CA ILE A 8 13.19 22.87 20.36
C ILE A 8 14.26 23.95 20.14
N ASP A 9 14.04 25.16 20.67
CA ASP A 9 15.00 26.27 20.59
C ASP A 9 16.27 26.02 21.42
N PHE A 10 16.25 25.04 22.31
CA PHE A 10 17.43 24.61 23.08
C PHE A 10 18.21 23.47 22.42
N LEU A 11 17.72 22.95 21.30
CA LEU A 11 18.44 21.94 20.52
C LEU A 11 19.45 22.61 19.58
N SER A 12 20.48 21.86 19.20
CA SER A 12 21.40 22.31 18.14
C SER A 12 20.65 22.46 16.80
N ASP A 13 21.17 23.30 15.92
CA ASP A 13 20.57 23.47 14.58
C ASP A 13 20.53 22.15 13.80
N GLU A 14 21.55 21.31 13.95
CA GLU A 14 21.61 19.97 13.35
C GLU A 14 20.47 19.07 13.86
N ALA A 15 20.19 19.09 15.17
CA ALA A 15 19.10 18.30 15.76
C ALA A 15 17.73 18.84 15.34
N ARG A 16 17.56 20.17 15.27
CA ARG A 16 16.32 20.80 14.79
C ARG A 16 16.05 20.48 13.33
N ALA A 17 17.08 20.42 12.50
CA ALA A 17 16.97 20.18 11.06
C ALA A 17 16.48 18.77 10.69
N VAL A 18 16.59 17.80 11.60
CA VAL A 18 16.19 16.40 11.35
C VAL A 18 14.86 16.00 11.97
N ILE A 19 14.21 16.89 12.74
CA ILE A 19 12.90 16.60 13.35
C ILE A 19 11.83 16.41 12.25
N GLY A 20 11.22 15.23 12.22
CA GLY A 20 10.19 14.88 11.23
C GLY A 20 10.76 14.49 9.88
N GLU A 21 12.08 14.34 9.76
CA GLU A 21 12.75 13.90 8.55
C GLU A 21 12.98 12.39 8.52
N VAL A 22 12.87 11.81 7.33
CA VAL A 22 13.16 10.38 7.12
C VAL A 22 14.60 10.19 6.68
N HIS A 23 15.20 9.05 7.01
CA HIS A 23 16.48 8.66 6.44
C HIS A 23 16.39 8.59 4.91
N PRO A 24 17.43 8.96 4.14
CA PRO A 24 17.38 8.91 2.68
C PRO A 24 16.97 7.55 2.10
N GLN A 25 17.31 6.46 2.78
CA GLN A 25 16.92 5.10 2.37
C GLN A 25 15.44 4.77 2.63
N THR A 26 14.75 5.51 3.51
CA THR A 26 13.32 5.32 3.82
C THR A 26 12.41 6.36 3.16
N ALA A 27 12.97 7.36 2.48
CA ALA A 27 12.22 8.32 1.66
C ALA A 27 11.27 7.66 0.64
N PRO A 28 11.64 6.57 -0.06
CA PRO A 28 10.70 5.87 -0.95
C PRO A 28 9.51 5.26 -0.20
N ALA A 29 9.70 4.74 1.02
CA ALA A 29 8.63 4.17 1.82
C ALA A 29 7.64 5.26 2.28
N ARG A 30 8.13 6.43 2.69
CA ARG A 30 7.30 7.60 2.97
C ARG A 30 6.45 7.98 1.76
N ALA A 31 7.05 8.07 0.59
CA ALA A 31 6.34 8.42 -0.65
C ALA A 31 5.25 7.38 -1.01
N VAL A 32 5.47 6.09 -0.74
CA VAL A 32 4.45 5.04 -0.91
C VAL A 32 3.28 5.27 0.05
N LEU A 33 3.54 5.49 1.34
CA LEU A 33 2.49 5.73 2.33
C LEU A 33 1.70 7.02 2.04
N GLU A 34 2.36 8.10 1.66
CA GLU A 34 1.69 9.35 1.29
C GLU A 34 0.78 9.18 0.06
N LYS A 35 1.20 8.38 -0.94
CA LYS A 35 0.34 8.00 -2.08
C LYS A 35 -0.87 7.14 -1.68
N GLU A 36 -0.76 6.39 -0.59
CA GLU A 36 -1.88 5.65 0.00
C GLU A 36 -2.80 6.52 0.84
N GLY A 37 -2.42 7.76 1.15
CA GLY A 37 -3.22 8.73 1.90
C GLY A 37 -2.72 9.03 3.32
N PHE A 38 -1.56 8.50 3.70
CA PHE A 38 -0.93 8.82 4.98
C PHE A 38 -0.37 10.26 4.97
N ARG A 39 -0.33 10.87 6.15
CA ARG A 39 0.16 12.25 6.33
C ARG A 39 0.93 12.39 7.63
N TYR A 40 1.88 13.31 7.66
CA TYR A 40 2.58 13.71 8.86
C TYR A 40 1.68 14.58 9.73
N LEU A 41 1.53 14.22 11.01
CA LEU A 41 0.67 14.93 11.98
C LEU A 41 1.46 15.52 13.17
N ASN A 42 2.73 15.86 12.95
CA ASN A 42 3.62 16.48 13.96
C ASN A 42 3.98 15.56 15.14
N TYR A 43 3.94 14.24 14.93
CA TYR A 43 4.46 13.24 15.86
C TYR A 43 5.77 12.66 15.34
N VAL A 44 6.74 12.51 16.23
CA VAL A 44 8.07 11.98 15.90
C VAL A 44 8.46 10.84 16.84
N ASP A 45 9.31 9.95 16.35
CA ASP A 45 9.93 8.91 17.17
C ASP A 45 10.83 9.54 18.25
N ILE A 46 10.84 8.93 19.43
CA ILE A 46 11.53 9.47 20.61
C ILE A 46 13.04 9.22 20.62
N PHE A 47 13.55 8.38 19.72
CA PHE A 47 14.97 8.02 19.62
C PHE A 47 15.66 8.80 18.51
N ASP A 48 15.08 8.81 17.31
CA ASP A 48 15.71 9.41 16.12
C ASP A 48 14.99 10.64 15.56
N GLY A 49 13.81 10.99 16.08
CA GLY A 49 13.05 12.16 15.61
C GLY A 49 12.37 11.94 14.25
N GLY A 50 12.36 10.72 13.72
CA GLY A 50 11.70 10.39 12.45
C GLY A 50 10.18 10.58 12.51
N PRO A 51 9.52 10.91 11.38
CA PRO A 51 8.10 11.25 11.38
C PRO A 51 7.22 10.01 11.56
N THR A 52 6.15 10.17 12.35
CA THR A 52 5.02 9.26 12.34
C THR A 52 4.03 9.70 11.27
N LEU A 53 3.66 8.77 10.37
CA LEU A 53 2.66 8.99 9.34
C LEU A 53 1.37 8.28 9.71
N GLU A 54 0.24 8.96 9.57
CA GLU A 54 -1.06 8.47 10.00
C GLU A 54 -2.11 8.59 8.89
N CYS A 55 -3.05 7.64 8.86
CA CYS A 55 -4.18 7.63 7.95
C CYS A 55 -5.38 6.93 8.63
N GLU A 56 -6.58 7.48 8.44
CA GLU A 56 -7.81 6.75 8.76
C GLU A 56 -7.95 5.56 7.80
N ILE A 57 -8.37 4.40 8.30
CA ILE A 57 -8.44 3.16 7.51
C ILE A 57 -9.30 3.34 6.24
N ASP A 58 -10.41 4.06 6.36
CA ASP A 58 -11.34 4.36 5.26
C ASP A 58 -10.75 5.33 4.21
N ARG A 59 -9.65 5.99 4.53
CA ARG A 59 -8.91 6.89 3.62
C ARG A 59 -7.74 6.21 2.94
N VAL A 60 -7.28 5.06 3.42
CA VAL A 60 -6.21 4.29 2.77
C VAL A 60 -6.68 3.87 1.38
N ARG A 61 -6.02 4.35 0.33
CA ARG A 61 -6.42 4.16 -1.07
C ARG A 61 -6.57 2.68 -1.40
N ALA A 62 -5.59 1.85 -1.09
CA ALA A 62 -5.63 0.42 -1.38
C ALA A 62 -6.82 -0.27 -0.71
N ILE A 63 -7.20 0.14 0.51
CA ILE A 63 -8.38 -0.38 1.21
C ILE A 63 -9.64 0.11 0.50
N ARG A 64 -9.82 1.43 0.39
CA ARG A 64 -11.03 2.07 -0.16
C ARG A 64 -11.32 1.71 -1.62
N LYS A 65 -10.27 1.56 -2.43
CA LYS A 65 -10.40 1.28 -3.87
C LYS A 65 -10.29 -0.21 -4.21
N SER A 66 -9.94 -1.06 -3.25
CA SER A 66 -9.97 -2.50 -3.52
C SER A 66 -11.40 -2.99 -3.68
N ARG A 67 -11.58 -3.97 -4.56
CA ARG A 67 -12.87 -4.62 -4.82
C ARG A 67 -12.71 -6.13 -4.87
N LEU A 68 -13.82 -6.83 -4.64
CA LEU A 68 -13.88 -8.27 -4.83
C LEU A 68 -14.19 -8.59 -6.29
N VAL A 69 -13.47 -9.56 -6.84
CA VAL A 69 -13.66 -10.07 -8.21
C VAL A 69 -13.69 -11.59 -8.20
N THR A 70 -14.42 -12.17 -9.14
CA THR A 70 -14.50 -13.63 -9.26
C THR A 70 -13.36 -14.15 -10.13
N VAL A 71 -12.66 -15.16 -9.64
CA VAL A 71 -11.57 -15.79 -10.38
C VAL A 71 -12.11 -16.78 -11.40
N VAL A 72 -11.51 -16.80 -12.58
CA VAL A 72 -11.73 -17.84 -13.59
C VAL A 72 -10.39 -18.41 -14.05
N GLU A 73 -10.33 -19.72 -14.26
CA GLU A 73 -9.14 -20.34 -14.85
C GLU A 73 -9.07 -20.03 -16.35
N GLY A 74 -7.89 -19.67 -16.81
CA GLY A 74 -7.63 -19.48 -18.22
C GLY A 74 -6.29 -18.82 -18.47
N GLN A 75 -6.09 -18.40 -19.71
CA GLN A 75 -4.93 -17.61 -20.07
C GLN A 75 -5.36 -16.15 -20.15
N PRO A 76 -4.73 -15.23 -19.40
CA PRO A 76 -5.03 -13.81 -19.51
C PRO A 76 -4.95 -13.35 -20.96
N ALA A 77 -5.93 -12.56 -21.40
CA ALA A 77 -5.93 -12.04 -22.75
C ALA A 77 -4.68 -11.19 -23.00
N PRO A 78 -4.01 -11.33 -24.16
CA PRO A 78 -2.87 -10.50 -24.50
C PRO A 78 -3.30 -9.02 -24.54
N GLY A 79 -2.55 -8.16 -23.87
CA GLY A 79 -2.82 -6.73 -23.78
C GLY A 79 -1.89 -6.03 -22.78
N GLU A 80 -1.74 -4.72 -22.93
CA GLU A 80 -0.99 -3.90 -21.96
C GLU A 80 -1.91 -3.51 -20.80
N TRP A 81 -1.97 -4.38 -19.80
CA TRP A 81 -2.73 -4.12 -18.58
C TRP A 81 -1.85 -3.51 -17.48
N PRO A 82 -2.40 -2.60 -16.64
CA PRO A 82 -1.66 -2.07 -15.52
C PRO A 82 -1.38 -3.17 -14.48
N ALA A 83 -0.31 -2.98 -13.71
CA ALA A 83 -0.01 -3.84 -12.58
C ALA A 83 -1.06 -3.65 -11.47
N CYS A 84 -1.63 -4.76 -11.00
CA CYS A 84 -2.63 -4.83 -9.93
C CYS A 84 -2.13 -5.75 -8.82
N LEU A 85 -2.35 -5.33 -7.57
CA LEU A 85 -2.24 -6.19 -6.40
C LEU A 85 -3.50 -7.02 -6.28
N VAL A 86 -3.33 -8.33 -6.16
CA VAL A 86 -4.40 -9.28 -5.87
C VAL A 86 -4.10 -10.03 -4.60
N ALA A 87 -5.13 -10.29 -3.81
CA ALA A 87 -5.01 -11.07 -2.58
C ALA A 87 -6.21 -12.00 -2.40
N ASN A 88 -5.97 -13.20 -1.87
CA ASN A 88 -7.06 -14.06 -1.44
C ASN A 88 -7.71 -13.50 -0.15
N GLU A 89 -8.92 -13.95 0.16
CA GLU A 89 -9.65 -13.54 1.39
C GLU A 89 -9.50 -14.60 2.50
N GLN A 90 -8.39 -15.35 2.53
CA GLN A 90 -8.15 -16.43 3.49
C GLN A 90 -7.21 -15.98 4.62
N TYR A 91 -7.73 -15.78 5.83
CA TYR A 91 -6.95 -15.29 6.97
C TYR A 91 -5.71 -16.14 7.30
N GLN A 92 -5.87 -17.46 7.44
CA GLN A 92 -4.77 -18.37 7.84
C GLN A 92 -3.78 -18.67 6.71
N GLN A 93 -4.22 -18.53 5.46
CA GLN A 93 -3.43 -18.85 4.27
C GLN A 93 -3.35 -17.66 3.33
N PHE A 94 -3.22 -16.46 3.91
CA PHE A 94 -3.19 -15.22 3.14
C PHE A 94 -2.10 -15.28 2.07
N ARG A 95 -2.48 -14.95 0.84
CA ARG A 95 -1.57 -14.82 -0.30
C ARG A 95 -1.91 -13.55 -1.04
N ALA A 96 -0.87 -12.86 -1.50
CA ALA A 96 -1.00 -11.74 -2.41
C ALA A 96 0.06 -11.83 -3.50
N MET A 97 -0.26 -11.34 -4.69
CA MET A 97 0.68 -11.26 -5.81
C MET A 97 0.38 -10.06 -6.70
N LEU A 98 1.33 -9.75 -7.58
CA LEU A 98 1.17 -8.76 -8.63
C LEU A 98 0.74 -9.45 -9.92
N VAL A 99 -0.31 -8.95 -10.55
CA VAL A 99 -0.79 -9.39 -11.88
C VAL A 99 -0.91 -8.22 -12.83
N HIS A 100 -0.82 -8.47 -14.12
CA HIS A 100 -1.23 -7.53 -15.15
C HIS A 100 -2.65 -7.87 -15.58
N ALA A 101 -3.62 -7.05 -15.17
CA ALA A 101 -5.03 -7.30 -15.41
C ALA A 101 -5.83 -5.99 -15.55
N ASP A 102 -6.99 -6.07 -16.19
CA ASP A 102 -7.95 -4.98 -16.24
C ASP A 102 -8.47 -4.68 -14.81
N PRO A 103 -8.19 -3.49 -14.25
CA PRO A 103 -8.59 -3.13 -12.90
C PRO A 103 -10.09 -2.95 -12.74
N GLU A 104 -10.87 -2.88 -13.82
CA GLU A 104 -12.33 -2.68 -13.82
C GLU A 104 -13.11 -3.97 -14.13
N SER A 105 -12.46 -5.04 -14.57
CA SER A 105 -13.14 -6.31 -14.89
C SER A 105 -13.68 -7.04 -13.65
N ASP A 106 -14.95 -7.46 -13.63
CA ASP A 106 -15.52 -8.27 -12.54
C ASP A 106 -14.98 -9.70 -12.47
N ARG A 107 -14.28 -10.15 -13.53
CA ARG A 107 -13.66 -11.47 -13.60
C ARG A 107 -12.16 -11.34 -13.80
N LEU A 108 -11.39 -11.98 -12.91
CA LEU A 108 -9.94 -12.09 -13.08
C LEU A 108 -9.60 -13.45 -13.69
N VAL A 109 -9.05 -13.45 -14.89
CA VAL A 109 -8.51 -14.65 -15.53
C VAL A 109 -7.13 -14.93 -14.95
N LEU A 110 -6.95 -16.11 -14.36
CA LEU A 110 -5.67 -16.57 -13.80
C LEU A 110 -5.31 -17.92 -14.41
N SER A 111 -4.02 -18.10 -14.69
CA SER A 111 -3.47 -19.40 -15.07
C SER A 111 -3.48 -20.37 -13.89
N ALA A 112 -3.43 -21.67 -14.17
CA ALA A 112 -3.34 -22.73 -13.15
C ALA A 112 -2.21 -22.48 -12.13
N ARG A 113 -1.07 -21.94 -12.59
CA ARG A 113 0.07 -21.60 -11.73
C ARG A 113 -0.25 -20.43 -10.78
N GLU A 114 -1.00 -19.44 -11.24
CA GLU A 114 -1.37 -18.27 -10.42
C GLU A 114 -2.45 -18.61 -9.41
N LEU A 115 -3.41 -19.46 -9.79
CA LEU A 115 -4.40 -20.06 -8.89
C LEU A 115 -3.73 -20.81 -7.73
N ASP A 116 -2.78 -21.69 -8.05
CA ASP A 116 -2.01 -22.44 -7.05
C ASP A 116 -1.19 -21.50 -6.14
N ALA A 117 -0.53 -20.49 -6.72
CA ALA A 117 0.24 -19.50 -5.97
C ALA A 117 -0.62 -18.67 -4.99
N LEU A 118 -1.84 -18.29 -5.42
CA LEU A 118 -2.82 -17.58 -4.59
C LEU A 118 -3.62 -18.49 -3.66
N LYS A 119 -3.52 -19.83 -3.82
CA LYS A 119 -4.32 -20.82 -3.10
C LYS A 119 -5.83 -20.58 -3.25
N CYS A 120 -6.28 -20.28 -4.46
CA CYS A 120 -7.69 -20.13 -4.79
C CYS A 120 -8.10 -21.05 -5.94
N HIS A 121 -9.40 -21.28 -6.03
CA HIS A 121 -10.02 -22.06 -7.09
C HIS A 121 -10.84 -21.16 -8.01
N PRO A 122 -11.11 -21.58 -9.25
CA PRO A 122 -12.05 -20.89 -10.12
C PRO A 122 -13.42 -20.79 -9.43
N GLY A 123 -14.00 -19.60 -9.45
CA GLY A 123 -15.24 -19.25 -8.74
C GLY A 123 -15.03 -18.57 -7.39
N ASP A 124 -13.83 -18.62 -6.80
CA ASP A 124 -13.52 -17.91 -5.56
C ASP A 124 -13.53 -16.39 -5.77
N GLN A 125 -13.85 -15.66 -4.70
CA GLN A 125 -13.73 -14.20 -4.66
C GLN A 125 -12.36 -13.81 -4.11
N ILE A 126 -11.68 -12.90 -4.80
CA ILE A 126 -10.40 -12.34 -4.39
C ILE A 126 -10.46 -10.82 -4.40
N ARG A 127 -9.59 -10.18 -3.62
CA ARG A 127 -9.44 -8.73 -3.60
C ARG A 127 -8.47 -8.28 -4.68
N LEU A 128 -8.84 -7.25 -5.43
CA LEU A 128 -8.04 -6.65 -6.49
C LEU A 128 -7.99 -5.13 -6.31
N VAL A 129 -6.81 -4.56 -6.49
CA VAL A 129 -6.59 -3.10 -6.55
C VAL A 129 -5.40 -2.78 -7.46
N ARG A 130 -5.47 -1.69 -8.22
CA ARG A 130 -4.34 -1.21 -9.02
C ARG A 130 -3.14 -0.88 -8.12
N LEU A 131 -1.92 -1.30 -8.50
CA LEU A 131 -0.71 -1.08 -7.70
C LEU A 131 -0.47 0.42 -7.48
N CYS A 132 -0.41 1.19 -8.57
CA CYS A 132 -0.23 2.63 -8.51
C CYS A 132 -1.58 3.37 -8.61
N PRO A 133 -1.74 4.52 -7.95
CA PRO A 133 -2.86 5.42 -8.22
C PRO A 133 -2.86 5.83 -9.70
N GLU A 134 -4.05 6.07 -10.27
CA GLU A 134 -4.13 6.69 -11.59
C GLU A 134 -3.57 8.11 -11.50
N GLU A 135 -2.64 8.48 -12.38
CA GLU A 135 -2.32 9.89 -12.57
C GLU A 135 -3.57 10.56 -13.12
N LYS A 136 -4.11 11.53 -12.37
CA LYS A 136 -5.07 12.47 -12.95
C LYS A 136 -4.34 13.18 -14.08
N LYS A 137 -4.62 12.81 -15.33
CA LYS A 137 -4.30 13.67 -16.47
C LYS A 137 -5.01 15.00 -16.21
N SER A 138 -4.24 16.04 -15.87
CA SER A 138 -4.71 17.43 -15.93
C SER A 138 -4.81 17.87 -17.38
#